data_AF-A0A958L0X7-F1
#
_entry.id   AF-A0A958L0X7-F1
#
_cell.length_a   1.000
_cell.length_b   1.000
_cell.length_c   1.000
_cell.angle_alpha   90.00
_cell.angle_beta   90.00
_cell.angle_gamma   90.00
#
_symmetry.space_group_name_H-M   'P 1'
#
loop_
_entity.id
_entity.type
_entity.pdbx_description
1 polymer ?
#
loop_
_entity_poly.entity_id
_entity_poly.type
_entity_poly.pdbx_seq_one_letter_code
_entity_poly.pdbx_strand_id
1 'polypeptide(L)'
;MREEAASSQLEWLRKNNDSLKWRLIGPNIKNRFDSSVSVDKLEEFLRDRHLLAESCSFAACMDDVEVLRVMDLYRFDGRTEHPYLVGIQQEDIQRFLRETGLDLKITEEIDELLGKIEDEINDRQGSSGSFM
;
A
#
# COMPACT_ATOMS: atom_id res chain seq x y z
N MET A 1 -30.40 -3.52 -15.95
CA MET A 1 -30.08 -4.35 -14.77
C MET A 1 -28.58 -4.46 -14.47
N ARG A 2 -27.67 -3.67 -15.07
CA ARG A 2 -26.23 -3.67 -14.70
C ARG A 2 -25.82 -2.50 -13.80
N GLU A 3 -26.55 -1.39 -13.82
CA GLU A 3 -26.23 -0.20 -13.01
C GLU A 3 -26.56 -0.38 -11.51
N GLU A 4 -27.57 -1.18 -11.16
CA GLU A 4 -27.98 -1.37 -9.75
C GLU A 4 -26.96 -2.15 -8.91
N ALA A 5 -26.25 -3.11 -9.51
CA ALA A 5 -25.26 -3.93 -8.79
C ALA A 5 -23.96 -3.17 -8.48
N ALA A 6 -23.47 -2.38 -9.45
CA ALA A 6 -22.29 -1.53 -9.26
C ALA A 6 -22.52 -0.46 -8.18
N SER A 7 -23.73 0.12 -8.15
CA SER A 7 -24.13 1.08 -7.11
C SER A 7 -24.11 0.46 -5.72
N SER A 8 -24.57 -0.79 -5.57
CA SER A 8 -24.63 -1.47 -4.27
C SER A 8 -23.26 -1.77 -3.67
N GLN A 9 -22.25 -2.09 -4.50
CA GLN A 9 -20.90 -2.42 -4.03
C GLN A 9 -20.11 -1.17 -3.62
N LEU A 10 -20.22 -0.09 -4.39
CA LEU A 10 -19.64 1.21 -4.03
C LEU A 10 -20.28 1.77 -2.76
N GLU A 11 -21.60 1.65 -2.61
CA GLU A 11 -22.30 2.02 -1.37
C GLU A 11 -21.83 1.20 -0.17
N TRP A 12 -21.56 -0.09 -0.36
CA TRP A 12 -20.98 -0.92 0.70
C TRP A 12 -19.63 -0.38 1.16
N LEU A 13 -18.72 -0.03 0.23
CA LEU A 13 -17.41 0.56 0.58
C LEU A 13 -17.58 1.87 1.35
N ARG A 14 -18.46 2.76 0.87
CA ARG A 14 -18.73 4.04 1.54
C ARG A 14 -19.28 3.85 2.95
N LYS A 15 -20.26 2.96 3.13
CA LYS A 15 -20.88 2.69 4.43
C LYS A 15 -19.88 2.11 5.43
N ASN A 16 -18.95 1.31 4.94
CA ASN A 16 -17.97 0.61 5.77
C ASN A 16 -16.61 1.31 5.85
N ASN A 17 -16.46 2.49 5.25
CA ASN A 17 -15.20 3.21 5.15
C ASN A 17 -14.53 3.40 6.51
N ASP A 18 -15.29 3.73 7.55
CA ASP A 18 -14.77 3.97 8.91
C ASP A 18 -14.23 2.69 9.57
N SER A 19 -14.65 1.52 9.08
CA SER A 19 -14.16 0.21 9.54
C SER A 19 -12.98 -0.31 8.69
N LEU A 20 -12.69 0.33 7.55
CA LEU A 20 -11.56 -0.03 6.71
C LEU A 20 -10.26 0.51 7.31
N LYS A 21 -9.39 -0.39 7.72
CA LYS A 21 -8.03 -0.08 8.14
C LYS A 21 -7.11 -0.17 6.94
N TRP A 22 -6.62 0.99 6.51
CA TRP A 22 -5.67 1.08 5.42
C TRP A 22 -4.25 0.91 5.90
N ARG A 23 -3.45 0.16 5.13
CA ARG A 23 -2.07 -0.20 5.42
C ARG A 23 -1.22 -0.18 4.16
N LEU A 24 -0.05 0.46 4.24
CA LEU A 24 0.99 0.28 3.23
C LEU A 24 1.67 -1.07 3.42
N ILE A 25 1.69 -1.85 2.36
CA ILE A 25 2.43 -3.10 2.21
C ILE A 25 3.63 -2.77 1.33
N GLY A 26 4.74 -2.42 1.99
CA GLY A 26 6.01 -2.15 1.33
C GLY A 26 6.84 -3.42 1.09
N PRO A 27 8.01 -3.28 0.45
CA PRO A 27 8.94 -4.38 0.27
C PRO A 27 9.44 -4.93 1.61
N ASN A 28 9.78 -6.22 1.65
CA ASN A 28 10.14 -6.92 2.88
C ASN A 28 11.57 -6.56 3.36
N ILE A 29 11.69 -5.41 4.03
CA ILE A 29 12.99 -4.89 4.49
C ILE A 29 13.51 -5.62 5.73
N LYS A 30 12.61 -6.07 6.62
CA LYS A 30 12.93 -6.69 7.92
C LYS A 30 12.46 -8.14 8.09
N ASN A 31 12.06 -8.80 7.00
CA ASN A 31 11.53 -10.16 7.11
C ASN A 31 12.67 -11.18 7.17
N ARG A 32 12.76 -11.89 8.30
CA ARG A 32 13.74 -12.98 8.52
C ARG A 32 13.45 -14.25 7.71
N PHE A 33 12.24 -14.38 7.16
CA PHE A 33 11.77 -15.56 6.45
C PHE A 33 11.70 -15.35 4.93
N ASP A 34 11.94 -14.12 4.46
CA ASP A 34 11.88 -13.75 3.06
C ASP A 34 13.20 -13.09 2.66
N SER A 35 13.48 -13.00 1.36
CA SER A 35 14.72 -12.39 0.89
C SER A 35 14.70 -10.90 1.20
N SER A 36 15.52 -10.46 2.17
CA SER A 36 15.63 -9.05 2.51
C SER A 36 16.09 -8.24 1.30
N VAL A 37 15.51 -7.07 1.11
CA VAL A 37 15.95 -6.11 0.08
C VAL A 37 17.44 -5.79 0.26
N SER A 38 18.20 -5.78 -0.85
CA SER A 38 19.63 -5.43 -0.83
C SER A 38 19.83 -3.95 -0.50
N VAL A 39 20.99 -3.61 0.07
CA VAL A 39 21.34 -2.21 0.40
C VAL A 39 21.30 -1.33 -0.85
N ASP A 40 21.83 -1.81 -1.98
CA ASP A 40 21.77 -1.08 -3.26
C ASP A 40 20.34 -0.73 -3.66
N LYS A 41 19.40 -1.67 -3.45
CA LYS A 41 18.00 -1.47 -3.81
C LYS A 41 17.28 -0.54 -2.84
N LEU A 42 17.64 -0.56 -1.56
CA LEU A 42 17.19 0.40 -0.57
C LEU A 42 17.69 1.82 -0.90
N GLU A 43 18.95 1.96 -1.33
CA GLU A 43 19.49 3.25 -1.77
C GLU A 43 18.79 3.76 -3.05
N GLU A 44 18.45 2.87 -3.99
CA GLU A 44 17.62 3.22 -5.14
C GLU A 44 16.27 3.78 -4.72
N PHE A 45 15.61 3.18 -3.72
CA PHE A 45 14.32 3.67 -3.20
C PHE A 45 14.42 5.05 -2.55
N LEU A 46 15.53 5.36 -1.86
CA LEU A 46 15.76 6.71 -1.32
C LEU A 46 15.96 7.76 -2.42
N ARG A 47 16.62 7.37 -3.52
CA ARG A 47 16.88 8.29 -4.65
C ARG A 47 15.64 8.52 -5.51
N ASP A 48 14.76 7.53 -5.60
CA ASP A 48 13.56 7.58 -6.42
C ASP A 48 12.34 7.03 -5.67
N ARG A 49 11.54 7.98 -5.14
CA ARG A 49 10.25 7.71 -4.48
C ARG A 49 9.26 6.97 -5.39
N HIS A 50 9.32 7.18 -6.70
CA HIS A 50 8.40 6.54 -7.63
C HIS A 50 8.67 5.04 -7.71
N LEU A 51 9.93 4.65 -7.77
CA LEU A 51 10.38 3.25 -7.70
C LEU A 51 9.91 2.56 -6.41
N LEU A 52 9.94 3.27 -5.27
CA LEU A 52 9.40 2.74 -4.03
C LEU A 52 7.87 2.56 -4.12
N ALA A 53 7.16 3.57 -4.64
CA ALA A 53 5.70 3.51 -4.79
C ALA A 53 5.25 2.36 -5.70
N GLU A 54 5.97 2.08 -6.80
CA GLU A 54 5.72 0.93 -7.68
C GLU A 54 5.98 -0.43 -7.00
N SER A 55 6.89 -0.46 -6.02
CA SER A 55 7.20 -1.67 -5.26
C SER A 55 6.26 -1.92 -4.08
N CYS A 56 5.35 -0.98 -3.80
CA CYS A 56 4.42 -1.03 -2.68
C CYS A 56 2.99 -1.29 -3.15
N SER A 57 2.17 -1.84 -2.27
CA SER A 57 0.71 -1.88 -2.44
C SER A 57 0.03 -1.32 -1.20
N PHE A 58 -1.20 -0.84 -1.34
CA PHE A 58 -1.95 -0.26 -0.22
C PHE A 58 -3.23 -1.04 -0.01
N ALA A 59 -3.31 -1.78 1.10
CA ALA A 59 -4.42 -2.67 1.39
C ALA A 59 -5.39 -2.04 2.38
N ALA A 60 -6.68 -2.23 2.12
CA ALA A 60 -7.76 -1.98 3.05
C ALA A 60 -8.15 -3.32 3.69
N CYS A 61 -8.06 -3.39 5.01
CA CYS A 61 -8.47 -4.55 5.79
C CYS A 61 -9.69 -4.23 6.65
N MET A 62 -10.57 -5.20 6.82
CA MET A 62 -11.68 -5.20 7.76
C MET A 62 -11.61 -6.48 8.57
N ASP A 63 -11.60 -6.36 9.90
CA ASP A 63 -11.50 -7.53 10.79
C ASP A 63 -10.35 -8.49 10.42
N ASP A 64 -9.18 -7.91 10.10
CA ASP A 64 -7.95 -8.60 9.65
C ASP A 64 -8.06 -9.34 8.31
N VAL A 65 -9.17 -9.21 7.59
CA VAL A 65 -9.35 -9.71 6.23
C VAL A 65 -9.08 -8.59 5.23
N GLU A 66 -8.25 -8.86 4.23
CA GLU A 66 -8.03 -7.93 3.12
C GLU A 66 -9.29 -7.84 2.26
N VAL A 67 -9.82 -6.63 2.13
CA VAL A 67 -11.05 -6.34 1.39
C VAL A 67 -10.73 -5.72 0.04
N LEU A 68 -9.69 -4.90 -0.03
CA LEU A 68 -9.28 -4.19 -1.24
C LEU A 68 -7.77 -3.96 -1.21
N ARG A 69 -7.09 -4.09 -2.34
CA ARG A 69 -5.66 -3.78 -2.46
C ARG A 69 -5.40 -2.90 -3.67
N VAL A 70 -4.71 -1.79 -3.47
CA VAL A 70 -4.23 -0.90 -4.53
C VAL A 70 -2.81 -1.30 -4.88
N MET A 71 -2.60 -1.81 -6.10
CA MET A 71 -1.31 -2.31 -6.58
C MET A 71 -0.47 -1.22 -7.26
N ASP A 72 -1.13 -0.34 -8.03
CA ASP A 72 -0.49 0.83 -8.63
C ASP A 72 -0.97 2.06 -7.88
N LEU A 73 -0.12 2.59 -7.00
CA LEU A 73 -0.44 3.76 -6.17
C LEU A 73 -0.54 5.07 -6.97
N TYR A 74 -0.02 5.09 -8.21
CA TYR A 74 -0.09 6.26 -9.09
C TYR A 74 -1.39 6.26 -9.90
N ARG A 75 -1.79 5.09 -10.42
CA ARG A 75 -3.01 4.93 -11.21
C ARG A 75 -4.23 4.52 -10.37
N PHE A 76 -4.03 4.31 -9.07
CA PHE A 76 -5.02 3.77 -8.16
C PHE A 76 -5.63 2.47 -8.71
N ASP A 77 -4.76 1.55 -9.12
CA ASP A 77 -5.20 0.26 -9.65
C ASP A 77 -5.58 -0.69 -8.51
N GLY A 78 -6.88 -0.85 -8.24
CA GLY A 78 -7.41 -1.68 -7.17
C GLY A 78 -7.79 -3.09 -7.60
N ARG A 79 -7.53 -4.08 -6.74
CA ARG A 79 -8.01 -5.46 -6.85
C ARG A 79 -8.68 -5.88 -5.57
N THR A 80 -9.71 -6.72 -5.68
CA THR A 80 -10.42 -7.28 -4.54
C THR A 80 -10.76 -8.74 -4.79
N GLU A 81 -10.54 -9.55 -3.76
CA GLU A 81 -10.99 -10.95 -3.71
C GLU A 81 -12.18 -11.11 -2.75
N HIS A 82 -12.69 -10.00 -2.20
CA HIS A 82 -13.73 -10.05 -1.18
C HIS A 82 -15.08 -10.43 -1.82
N PRO A 83 -15.82 -11.43 -1.28
CA PRO A 83 -17.03 -11.99 -1.91
C PRO A 83 -18.09 -10.96 -2.31
N TYR A 84 -18.22 -9.87 -1.54
CA TYR A 84 -19.18 -8.80 -1.80
C TYR A 84 -18.70 -7.77 -2.84
N LEU A 85 -17.39 -7.70 -3.09
CA LEU A 85 -16.77 -6.71 -3.98
C LEU A 85 -16.17 -7.31 -5.25
N VAL A 86 -16.16 -8.63 -5.43
CA VAL A 86 -15.62 -9.32 -6.62
C VAL A 86 -16.15 -8.77 -7.97
N GLY A 87 -17.32 -8.13 -7.98
CA GLY A 87 -17.91 -7.51 -9.18
C GLY A 87 -17.68 -6.00 -9.34
N ILE A 88 -17.03 -5.33 -8.38
CA ILE A 88 -16.88 -3.88 -8.39
C ILE A 88 -16.01 -3.46 -9.57
N GLN A 89 -16.43 -2.41 -10.27
CA GLN A 89 -15.67 -1.90 -11.40
C GLN A 89 -14.49 -1.07 -10.92
N GLN A 90 -13.42 -1.10 -11.71
CA GLN A 90 -12.21 -0.33 -11.46
C GLN A 90 -12.48 1.15 -11.25
N GLU A 91 -13.39 1.70 -12.05
CA GLU A 91 -13.79 3.11 -12.03
C GLU A 91 -14.45 3.50 -10.70
N ASP A 92 -15.22 2.59 -10.10
CA ASP A 92 -15.87 2.80 -8.80
C ASP A 92 -14.86 2.75 -7.66
N ILE A 93 -13.88 1.83 -7.73
CA ILE A 93 -12.76 1.79 -6.79
C ILE A 93 -11.99 3.12 -6.88
N GLN A 94 -11.60 3.56 -8.07
CA GLN A 94 -10.90 4.83 -8.26
C GLN A 94 -11.70 6.02 -7.74
N ARG A 95 -13.02 6.04 -7.96
CA ARG A 95 -13.91 7.08 -7.44
C ARG A 95 -13.90 7.09 -5.91
N PHE A 96 -14.08 5.93 -5.28
CA PHE A 96 -14.02 5.80 -3.83
C PHE A 96 -12.69 6.27 -3.25
N LEU A 97 -11.57 5.82 -3.81
CA LEU A 97 -10.23 6.19 -3.36
C LEU A 97 -10.01 7.71 -3.41
N ARG A 98 -10.44 8.37 -4.49
CA ARG A 98 -10.41 9.84 -4.61
C ARG A 98 -11.33 10.54 -3.62
N GLU A 99 -12.55 10.03 -3.40
CA GLU A 99 -13.49 10.58 -2.41
C GLU A 99 -12.94 10.51 -0.98
N THR A 100 -12.20 9.46 -0.65
CA THR A 100 -11.63 9.25 0.69
C THR A 100 -10.35 10.04 0.96
N GLY A 101 -9.79 10.74 -0.03
CA GLY A 101 -8.50 11.46 0.13
C GLY A 101 -7.33 10.51 0.40
N LEU A 102 -7.40 9.30 -0.17
CA LEU A 102 -6.42 8.24 0.10
C LEU A 102 -5.01 8.58 -0.42
N ASP A 103 -4.93 9.50 -1.38
CA ASP A 103 -3.72 10.02 -1.98
C ASP A 103 -2.79 10.67 -0.95
N LEU A 104 -3.35 11.46 -0.03
CA LEU A 104 -2.59 12.07 1.06
C LEU A 104 -2.06 11.00 2.02
N LYS A 105 -2.91 10.05 2.40
CA LYS A 105 -2.53 8.97 3.31
C LYS A 105 -1.44 8.05 2.74
N ILE A 106 -1.54 7.72 1.44
CA ILE A 106 -0.49 6.95 0.75
C ILE A 106 0.83 7.74 0.77
N THR A 107 0.76 9.04 0.50
CA THR A 107 1.94 9.91 0.50
C THR A 107 2.63 9.89 1.86
N GLU A 108 1.89 10.11 2.95
CA GLU A 108 2.40 10.07 4.33
C GLU A 108 3.05 8.72 4.68
N GLU A 109 2.38 7.60 4.38
CA GLU A 109 2.90 6.26 4.68
C GLU A 109 4.15 5.92 3.86
N ILE A 110 4.24 6.41 2.61
CA ILE A 110 5.47 6.28 1.80
C ILE A 110 6.61 7.08 2.43
N ASP A 111 6.35 8.29 2.93
CA ASP A 111 7.36 9.11 3.60
C ASP A 111 7.85 8.46 4.90
N GLU A 112 6.96 7.86 5.68
CA GLU A 112 7.35 7.06 6.84
C GLU A 112 8.19 5.83 6.46
N LEU A 113 7.86 5.18 5.35
CA LEU A 113 8.63 4.04 4.86
C LEU A 113 10.03 4.46 4.39
N LEU A 114 10.16 5.61 3.74
CA LEU A 114 11.46 6.18 3.37
C LEU A 114 12.33 6.43 4.60
N GLY A 115 11.78 7.00 5.67
CA GLY A 115 12.51 7.17 6.93
C GLY A 115 12.99 5.84 7.52
N LYS A 116 12.13 4.80 7.50
CA LYS A 116 12.52 3.44 7.94
C LYS A 116 13.61 2.82 7.08
N ILE A 117 13.63 3.10 5.78
CA ILE A 117 14.67 2.63 4.85
C ILE A 117 15.99 3.35 5.15
N GLU A 118 15.96 4.65 5.38
CA GLU A 118 17.13 5.46 5.74
C GLU A 118 17.76 4.97 7.05
N ASP A 119 16.95 4.77 8.09
CA ASP A 119 17.39 4.20 9.37
C ASP A 119 18.05 2.82 9.19
N GLU A 120 17.45 1.95 8.39
CA GLU A 120 17.99 0.60 8.12
C GLU A 120 19.34 0.63 7.39
N ILE A 121 19.50 1.54 6.43
CA ILE A 121 20.79 1.73 5.73
C ILE A 121 21.85 2.21 6.72
N ASN A 122 21.51 3.21 7.53
CA ASN A 122 22.41 3.76 8.54
C ASN A 122 22.83 2.70 9.57
N ASP A 123 21.90 1.86 10.03
CA ASP A 123 22.18 0.78 10.98
C ASP A 123 23.14 -0.27 10.37
N ARG A 124 22.93 -0.66 9.11
CA ARG A 124 23.80 -1.64 8.41
C ARG A 124 25.20 -1.09 8.13
N GLN A 125 25.30 0.18 7.78
CA GLN A 125 26.58 0.85 7.54
C GLN A 125 27.32 1.13 8.86
N GLY A 126 26.61 1.57 9.91
CA GLY A 126 27.16 1.81 11.24
C GLY A 126 27.64 0.53 11.96
N SER A 127 26.97 -0.60 11.74
CA SER A 127 27.38 -1.91 12.27
C SER A 127 28.67 -2.44 11.64
N SER A 128 29.05 -1.93 10.46
CA SER A 128 30.31 -2.30 9.79
C SER A 128 31.53 -1.54 10.34
N GLY A 129 31.33 -0.57 11.25
CA GLY A 129 32.39 0.26 11.85
C GLY A 129 32.88 -0.18 13.23
N SER A 130 32.39 -1.28 13.80
CA SER A 130 32.74 -1.72 15.17
C SER A 130 33.43 -3.09 15.17
N PHE A 131 34.57 -3.16 14.51
CA PHE A 131 35.61 -4.16 14.79
C PHE A 131 36.96 -3.43 14.77
N MET A 132 37.27 -2.80 15.91
CA MET A 132 38.65 -2.54 16.32
C MET A 132 39.19 -3.76 17.05
#